data_AF-A0A3M2RL20-F1
#
_entry.id   AF-A0A3M2RL20-F1
#
_cell.length_a   1.000
_cell.length_b   1.000
_cell.length_c   1.000
_cell.angle_alpha   90.00
_cell.angle_beta   90.00
_cell.angle_gamma   90.00
#
_symmetry.space_group_name_H-M   'P 1'
#
loop_
_entity.id
_entity.type
_entity.pdbx_description
1 polymer ?
#
loop_
_entity_poly.entity_id
_entity_poly.type
_entity_poly.pdbx_seq_one_letter_code
_entity_poly.pdbx_strand_id
1 'polypeptide(L)'
;MKKKHNLSAALGLAALLVTAMAPAVQAENLAVPVGSQADRSAISLPSNGMSQASVRQRWGNPLDIRGPVGQPPISQWHYTDFVVYFERDLVMHAVVKRQKN
;
A
#
# COMPACT_ATOMS: atom_id res chain seq x y z
N MET A 1 46.80 -35.75 -42.97
CA MET A 1 45.81 -34.64 -43.05
C MET A 1 44.40 -35.24 -43.13
N LYS A 2 43.39 -34.59 -42.54
CA LYS A 2 41.94 -34.93 -42.58
C LYS A 2 41.40 -35.83 -41.45
N LYS A 3 41.12 -35.24 -40.28
CA LYS A 3 40.12 -35.73 -39.30
C LYS A 3 39.54 -34.61 -38.41
N LYS A 4 39.56 -33.36 -38.89
CA LYS A 4 39.16 -32.17 -38.11
C LYS A 4 37.67 -31.80 -38.26
N HIS A 5 36.99 -32.25 -39.32
CA HIS A 5 35.62 -31.82 -39.63
C HIS A 5 34.54 -32.55 -38.81
N ASN A 6 34.73 -33.84 -38.51
CA ASN A 6 33.74 -34.65 -37.78
C ASN A 6 33.75 -34.35 -36.28
N LEU A 7 34.91 -33.95 -35.74
CA LEU A 7 35.08 -33.57 -34.34
C LEU A 7 34.41 -32.21 -34.06
N SER A 8 34.54 -31.25 -34.98
CA SER A 8 33.86 -29.95 -34.88
C SER A 8 32.33 -30.07 -34.99
N ALA A 9 31.83 -30.98 -35.84
CA ALA A 9 30.40 -31.24 -35.98
C ALA A 9 29.79 -31.87 -34.71
N ALA A 10 30.49 -32.83 -34.09
CA ALA A 10 30.06 -33.45 -32.84
C ALA A 10 30.10 -32.47 -31.65
N LEU A 11 31.10 -31.58 -31.60
CA LEU A 11 31.21 -30.55 -30.58
C LEU A 11 30.13 -29.46 -30.73
N GLY A 12 29.79 -29.10 -31.97
CA GLY A 12 28.68 -28.19 -32.28
C GLY A 12 27.31 -28.76 -31.89
N LEU A 13 27.09 -30.06 -32.12
CA LEU A 13 25.84 -30.73 -31.76
C LEU A 13 25.67 -30.87 -30.24
N ALA A 14 26.75 -31.17 -29.51
CA ALA A 14 26.75 -31.22 -28.05
C ALA A 14 26.50 -29.84 -27.42
N ALA A 15 27.07 -28.77 -27.99
CA ALA A 15 26.82 -27.41 -27.54
C ALA A 15 25.35 -26.97 -27.76
N LEU A 16 24.71 -27.43 -28.83
CA LEU A 16 23.29 -27.16 -29.10
C LEU A 16 22.34 -27.88 -28.13
N LEU A 17 22.69 -29.08 -27.69
CA LEU A 17 21.89 -29.86 -26.73
C LEU A 17 21.94 -29.26 -25.32
N VAL A 18 23.06 -28.65 -24.92
CA VAL A 18 23.22 -28.02 -23.60
C VAL A 18 22.42 -26.73 -23.46
N THR A 19 22.30 -25.93 -24.52
CA THR A 19 21.51 -24.68 -24.49
C THR A 19 20.00 -24.93 -24.49
N ALA A 20 19.54 -26.08 -24.98
CA ALA A 20 18.13 -26.45 -25.00
C ALA A 20 17.57 -26.87 -23.62
N MET A 21 18.43 -27.15 -22.65
CA MET A 21 18.04 -27.57 -21.29
C MET A 21 18.04 -26.42 -20.26
N ALA A 22 18.07 -25.17 -20.70
CA ALA A 22 18.01 -24.04 -19.79
C ALA A 22 16.65 -24.01 -19.05
N PRO A 23 16.63 -23.90 -17.71
CA PRO A 23 15.40 -23.82 -16.95
C PRO A 23 14.65 -22.52 -17.29
N ALA A 24 13.35 -22.64 -17.58
CA ALA A 24 12.49 -21.49 -17.78
C ALA A 24 12.31 -20.73 -16.45
N VAL A 25 12.67 -19.45 -16.42
CA VAL A 25 12.39 -18.58 -15.27
C VAL A 25 10.91 -18.23 -15.28
N GLN A 26 10.16 -18.70 -14.29
CA GLN A 26 8.77 -18.30 -14.09
C GLN A 26 8.72 -17.21 -13.02
N ALA A 27 8.23 -16.03 -13.41
CA ALA A 27 7.96 -14.94 -12.49
C ALA A 27 6.46 -14.91 -12.18
N GLU A 28 6.12 -14.94 -10.89
CA GLU A 28 4.75 -14.79 -10.45
C GLU A 28 4.36 -13.30 -10.46
N ASN A 29 3.22 -12.98 -11.07
CA ASN A 29 2.64 -11.64 -11.00
C ASN A 29 1.46 -11.65 -10.04
N LEU A 30 1.71 -11.20 -8.80
CA LEU A 30 0.68 -11.10 -7.77
C LEU A 30 0.04 -9.71 -7.81
N ALA A 31 -1.18 -9.61 -8.32
CA ALA A 31 -1.96 -8.38 -8.24
C ALA A 31 -2.54 -8.22 -6.83
N VAL A 32 -2.10 -7.20 -6.08
CA VAL A 32 -2.72 -6.83 -4.81
C VAL A 32 -3.96 -6.00 -5.12
N PRO A 33 -5.19 -6.49 -4.82
CA PRO A 33 -6.38 -5.70 -5.06
C PRO A 33 -6.33 -4.44 -4.18
N VAL A 34 -6.73 -3.31 -4.75
CA VAL A 34 -7.01 -2.12 -3.95
C VAL A 34 -8.16 -2.47 -3.01
N GLY A 35 -7.93 -2.37 -1.69
CA GLY A 35 -9.00 -2.57 -0.72
C GLY A 35 -10.11 -1.55 -0.96
N SER A 36 -11.37 -1.98 -0.90
CA SER A 36 -12.49 -1.04 -0.91
C SER A 36 -12.39 -0.12 0.31
N GLN A 37 -12.22 1.18 0.08
CA GLN A 37 -12.40 2.18 1.12
C GLN A 37 -13.89 2.28 1.44
N ALA A 38 -14.23 2.48 2.70
CA ALA A 38 -15.61 2.72 3.10
C ALA A 38 -16.14 3.97 2.38
N ASP A 39 -17.42 3.94 2.01
CA ASP A 39 -18.04 5.02 1.26
C ASP A 39 -18.00 6.34 2.06
N ARG A 40 -17.22 7.30 1.56
CA ARG A 40 -17.04 8.61 2.18
C ARG A 40 -18.31 9.46 2.08
N SER A 41 -19.17 9.21 1.09
CA SER A 41 -20.40 9.99 0.87
C SER A 41 -21.48 9.69 1.92
N ALA A 42 -21.37 8.55 2.61
CA ALA A 42 -22.33 8.14 3.63
C ALA A 42 -22.20 8.92 4.95
N ILE A 43 -21.07 9.60 5.21
CA ILE A 43 -20.79 10.23 6.51
C ILE A 43 -20.19 11.63 6.33
N SER A 44 -20.68 12.61 7.09
CA SER A 44 -20.08 13.95 7.15
C SER A 44 -18.75 13.91 7.91
N LEU A 45 -17.66 14.30 7.24
CA LEU A 45 -16.31 14.30 7.78
C LEU A 45 -15.76 15.72 7.96
N PRO A 46 -14.90 15.97 8.97
CA PRO A 46 -14.15 17.21 9.07
C PRO A 46 -13.35 17.50 7.79
N SER A 47 -13.48 18.72 7.28
CA SER A 47 -12.65 19.22 6.18
C SER A 47 -11.21 19.45 6.65
N ASN A 48 -10.26 19.33 5.72
CA ASN A 48 -8.87 19.72 5.96
C ASN A 48 -8.79 21.19 6.44
N GLY A 49 -7.85 21.48 7.35
CA GLY A 49 -7.63 22.81 7.91
C GLY A 49 -8.62 23.25 9.00
N MET A 50 -9.63 22.43 9.34
CA MET A 50 -10.54 22.73 10.43
C MET A 50 -9.84 22.67 11.80
N SER A 51 -10.16 23.56 12.74
CA SER A 51 -9.57 23.51 14.08
C SER A 51 -10.14 22.38 14.95
N GLN A 52 -9.38 21.91 15.94
CA GLN A 52 -9.87 20.94 16.93
C GLN A 52 -11.15 21.42 17.61
N ALA A 53 -11.23 22.71 17.95
CA ALA A 53 -12.42 23.30 18.55
C ALA A 53 -13.65 23.21 17.61
N SER A 54 -13.46 23.53 16.32
CA SER A 54 -14.53 23.43 15.32
C SER A 54 -14.99 21.98 15.09
N VAL A 55 -14.07 21.01 15.16
CA VAL A 55 -14.42 19.59 15.09
C VAL A 55 -15.24 19.19 16.32
N ARG A 56 -14.81 19.55 17.54
CA ARG A 56 -15.60 19.26 18.75
C ARG A 56 -16.98 19.91 18.72
N GLN A 57 -17.09 21.14 18.22
CA GLN A 57 -18.38 21.83 18.13
C GLN A 57 -19.37 21.10 17.22
N ARG A 58 -18.90 20.53 16.10
CA ARG A 58 -19.77 19.86 15.11
C ARG A 58 -20.02 18.38 15.41
N TRP A 59 -19.02 17.64 15.86
CA TRP A 59 -19.09 16.19 16.06
C TRP A 59 -19.08 15.76 17.54
N GLY A 60 -18.93 16.70 18.47
CA GLY A 60 -18.79 16.41 19.90
C GLY A 60 -17.41 15.90 20.28
N ASN A 61 -17.31 15.36 21.50
CA ASN A 61 -16.06 14.79 22.00
C ASN A 61 -15.74 13.46 21.30
N PRO A 62 -14.47 13.20 20.95
CA PRO A 62 -14.07 11.90 20.43
C PRO A 62 -14.19 10.83 21.52
N LEU A 63 -14.33 9.57 21.09
CA LEU A 63 -14.34 8.39 21.96
C LEU A 63 -12.95 8.08 22.51
N ASP A 64 -11.90 8.36 21.73
CA ASP A 64 -10.50 8.13 22.12
C ASP A 64 -9.59 9.17 21.44
N ILE A 65 -8.50 9.53 22.10
CA ILE A 65 -7.47 10.44 21.57
C ILE A 65 -6.11 9.77 21.72
N ARG A 66 -5.35 9.68 20.62
CA ARG A 66 -4.02 9.09 20.57
C ARG A 66 -2.95 10.09 20.14
N GLY A 67 -1.75 9.92 20.68
CA GLY A 67 -0.61 10.81 20.45
C GLY A 67 -0.63 12.05 21.37
N PRO A 68 0.03 13.16 20.98
CA PRO A 68 0.71 13.35 19.70
C PRO A 68 2.00 12.53 19.57
N VAL A 69 2.36 12.19 18.33
CA VAL A 69 3.64 11.53 18.01
C VAL A 69 4.37 12.28 16.90
N GLY A 70 5.71 12.21 16.89
CA GLY A 70 6.56 12.75 15.82
C GLY A 70 6.74 14.26 15.81
N GLN A 71 7.38 14.73 14.74
CA GLN A 71 7.63 16.15 14.47
C GLN A 71 7.44 16.37 12.95
N PRO A 72 6.41 17.12 12.51
CA PRO A 72 5.43 17.84 13.33
C PRO A 72 4.51 16.91 14.14
N PRO A 73 3.95 17.38 15.28
CA PRO A 73 3.18 16.54 16.18
C PRO A 73 1.83 16.17 15.57
N ILE A 74 1.57 14.87 15.41
CA ILE A 74 0.31 14.33 14.89
C ILE A 74 -0.50 13.66 16.00
N SER A 75 -1.74 14.10 16.21
CA SER A 75 -2.71 13.46 17.10
C SER A 75 -3.85 12.81 16.30
N GLN A 76 -4.46 11.76 16.87
CA GLN A 76 -5.55 11.03 16.25
C GLN A 76 -6.75 11.07 17.17
N TRP A 77 -7.91 11.48 16.67
CA TRP A 77 -9.16 11.48 17.41
C TRP A 77 -10.10 10.47 16.79
N HIS A 78 -10.57 9.54 17.61
CA HIS A 78 -11.41 8.44 17.16
C HIS A 78 -12.86 8.76 17.49
N TYR A 79 -13.70 8.90 16.46
CA TYR A 79 -15.15 8.92 16.57
C TYR A 79 -15.70 7.52 16.32
N THR A 80 -17.02 7.31 16.42
CA THR A 80 -17.65 6.00 16.18
C THR A 80 -17.24 5.45 14.82
N ASP A 81 -17.47 6.23 13.76
CA ASP A 81 -17.36 5.74 12.37
C ASP A 81 -16.11 6.21 11.63
N PHE A 82 -15.35 7.15 12.18
CA PHE A 82 -14.17 7.72 11.52
C PHE A 82 -13.07 8.12 12.50
N VAL A 83 -11.89 8.39 11.97
CA VAL A 83 -10.73 8.90 12.71
C VAL A 83 -10.26 10.19 12.05
N VAL A 84 -10.00 11.21 12.86
CA VAL A 84 -9.47 12.51 12.41
C VAL A 84 -8.03 12.64 12.88
N TYR A 85 -7.15 12.97 11.96
CA TYR A 85 -5.74 13.23 12.21
C TYR A 85 -5.53 14.74 12.23
N PHE A 86 -4.90 15.23 13.28
CA PHE A 86 -4.55 16.65 13.43
C PHE A 86 -3.04 16.82 13.44
N GLU A 87 -2.55 17.79 12.69
CA GLU A 87 -1.24 18.36 12.94
C GLU A 87 -1.43 19.61 13.82
N ARG A 88 -0.87 19.58 15.03
CA ARG A 88 -1.15 20.60 16.06
C ARG A 88 -2.67 20.76 16.26
N ASP A 89 -3.24 21.91 15.92
CA ASP A 89 -4.66 22.25 16.07
C ASP A 89 -5.49 22.00 14.80
N LEU A 90 -4.87 21.72 13.65
CA LEU A 90 -5.57 21.70 12.36
C LEU A 90 -5.77 20.28 11.84
N VAL A 91 -6.96 20.02 11.28
CA VAL A 91 -7.26 18.74 10.62
C VAL A 91 -6.32 18.57 9.43
N MET A 92 -5.50 17.52 9.49
CA MET A 92 -4.70 17.04 8.38
C MET A 92 -5.56 16.16 7.47
N HIS A 93 -6.24 15.15 8.04
CA HIS A 93 -7.09 14.25 7.27
C HIS A 93 -8.14 13.56 8.14
N ALA A 94 -9.26 13.14 7.53
CA ALA A 94 -10.29 12.32 8.17
C ALA A 94 -10.56 11.07 7.34
N VAL A 95 -10.57 9.91 8.00
CA VAL A 95 -10.68 8.57 7.39
C VAL A 95 -11.85 7.81 8.00
N VAL A 96 -12.75 7.29 7.17
CA VAL A 96 -13.83 6.39 7.60
C VAL A 96 -13.22 5.06 8.05
N LYS A 97 -13.67 4.55 9.20
CA LYS A 97 -13.24 3.24 9.70
C LYS A 97 -13.76 2.15 8.77
N ARG A 98 -12.90 1.19 8.48
CA ARG A 98 -13.29 -0.03 7.76
C ARG A 98 -14.30 -0.80 8.62
N GLN A 99 -15.46 -1.08 8.06
CA GLN A 99 -16.41 -2.03 8.65
C GLN A 99 -15.78 -3.42 8.58
N LYS A 100 -15.70 -4.12 9.72
CA LYS A 100 -15.31 -5.53 9.74
C LYS A 100 -16.54 -6.32 9.28
N ASN A 101 -16.52 -6.78 8.04
CA ASN A 101 -17.42 -7.84 7.58
C ASN A 101 -16.85 -9.19 8.03
#